data_AF-A0A1N7AJX2-F1
#
_entry.id   AF-A0A1N7AJX2-F1
#
_cell.length_a   1.000
_cell.length_b   1.000
_cell.length_c   1.000
_cell.angle_alpha   90.00
_cell.angle_beta   90.00
_cell.angle_gamma   90.00
#
_symmetry.space_group_name_H-M   'P 1'
#
loop_
_entity.id
_entity.type
_entity.pdbx_description
1 polymer ?
#
loop_
_entity_poly.entity_id
_entity_poly.type
_entity_poly.pdbx_seq_one_letter_code
_entity_poly.pdbx_strand_id
1 'polypeptide(L)'
;MKTRQLLLTALAAGLIGASFGAAAYDADWKRGRIYYRSVCTACHAAQTGGSIAPSTMTMAQWESYLKADKHAAGKDSLKKYVGKDYRASIRAQNKAAEKFADVPDAELLEDVKAFVIKGAKDGDAPASCS
;
A
#
# COMPACT_ATOMS: atom_id res chain seq x y z
N MET A 1 -20.87 7.24 63.55
CA MET A 1 -19.57 7.24 62.84
C MET A 1 -19.56 6.13 61.80
N LYS A 2 -20.18 6.34 60.62
CA LYS A 2 -20.30 5.31 59.57
C LYS A 2 -20.52 5.94 58.19
N THR A 3 -19.71 6.95 57.89
CA THR A 3 -19.79 7.75 56.65
C THR A 3 -18.41 8.07 56.07
N ARG A 4 -17.34 7.73 56.80
CA ARG A 4 -15.97 7.58 56.26
C ARG A 4 -15.86 6.17 55.69
N GLN A 5 -16.21 5.95 54.42
CA GLN A 5 -15.68 4.82 53.61
C GLN A 5 -16.26 4.79 52.16
N LEU A 6 -17.09 5.74 51.75
CA LEU A 6 -17.82 5.64 50.47
C LEU A 6 -17.46 6.71 49.43
N LEU A 7 -16.46 7.57 49.72
CA LEU A 7 -16.07 8.68 48.83
C LEU A 7 -14.70 8.49 48.16
N LEU A 8 -14.10 7.29 48.22
CA LEU A 8 -12.76 7.00 47.67
C LEU A 8 -12.76 5.96 46.54
N THR A 9 -13.93 5.52 46.04
CA THR A 9 -14.05 4.44 45.05
C THR A 9 -14.73 4.86 43.74
N ALA A 10 -14.66 6.14 43.36
CA ALA A 10 -15.33 6.65 42.15
C ALA A 10 -14.39 7.32 41.12
N LEU A 11 -13.09 7.02 41.15
CA LEU A 11 -12.11 7.60 40.21
C LEU A 11 -11.15 6.55 39.62
N ALA A 12 -11.68 5.38 39.22
CA ALA A 12 -10.87 4.31 38.59
C ALA A 12 -11.65 3.51 37.53
N ALA A 13 -12.56 4.16 36.79
CA ALA A 13 -13.30 3.53 35.70
C ALA A 13 -13.44 4.50 34.53
N GLY A 14 -12.40 4.58 33.69
CA GLY A 14 -12.44 5.46 32.53
C GLY A 14 -11.15 5.50 31.76
N LEU A 15 -10.62 4.34 31.34
CA LEU A 15 -9.55 4.23 30.34
C LEU A 15 -9.53 2.80 29.77
N ILE A 16 -10.66 2.35 29.23
CA ILE A 16 -10.64 1.31 28.18
C ILE A 16 -10.85 2.06 26.87
N GLY A 17 -9.80 2.80 26.47
CA GLY A 17 -9.70 3.26 25.09
C GLY A 17 -9.59 2.03 24.22
N ALA A 18 -10.64 1.74 23.44
CA ALA A 18 -10.62 0.72 22.43
C ALA A 18 -9.45 1.02 21.48
N SER A 19 -8.32 0.35 21.72
CA SER A 19 -7.27 0.22 20.74
C SER A 19 -7.85 -0.70 19.68
N PHE A 20 -8.61 -0.13 18.74
CA PHE A 20 -8.83 -0.76 17.46
C PHE A 20 -7.46 -0.80 16.79
N GLY A 21 -6.65 -1.77 17.19
CA GLY A 21 -5.43 -2.11 16.48
C GLY A 21 -5.85 -2.37 15.05
N ALA A 22 -5.34 -1.57 14.11
CA ALA A 22 -5.35 -1.97 12.72
C ALA A 22 -4.73 -3.38 12.71
N ALA A 23 -5.54 -4.40 12.43
CA ALA A 23 -5.02 -5.73 12.23
C ALA A 23 -3.95 -5.59 11.13
N ALA A 24 -2.73 -6.04 11.42
CA ALA A 24 -1.65 -5.97 10.45
C ALA A 24 -2.09 -6.81 9.25
N TYR A 25 -2.43 -6.13 8.16
CA TYR A 25 -2.78 -6.77 6.91
C TYR A 25 -1.55 -7.52 6.39
N ASP A 26 -1.67 -8.83 6.20
CA ASP A 26 -0.59 -9.64 5.64
C ASP A 26 -0.54 -9.46 4.11
N ALA A 27 0.34 -8.55 3.68
CA ALA A 27 0.40 -8.11 2.29
C ALA A 27 0.80 -9.24 1.32
N ASP A 28 0.01 -9.42 0.27
CA ASP A 28 0.24 -10.41 -0.76
C ASP A 28 1.17 -9.85 -1.84
N TRP A 29 2.48 -9.98 -1.61
CA TRP A 29 3.49 -9.52 -2.58
C TRP A 29 3.36 -10.18 -3.96
N LYS A 30 2.74 -11.38 -4.07
CA LYS A 30 2.53 -12.03 -5.37
C LYS A 30 1.43 -11.33 -6.14
N ARG A 31 0.33 -10.94 -5.48
CA ARG A 31 -0.68 -10.08 -6.09
C ARG A 31 -0.11 -8.71 -6.44
N GLY A 32 0.66 -8.11 -5.53
CA GLY A 32 1.38 -6.86 -5.77
C GLY A 32 2.27 -6.92 -7.01
N ARG A 33 3.03 -8.02 -7.18
CA ARG A 33 3.86 -8.27 -8.38
C ARG A 33 3.01 -8.29 -9.66
N ILE A 34 1.91 -9.02 -9.66
CA ILE A 34 1.04 -9.12 -10.85
C ILE A 34 0.47 -7.75 -11.19
N TYR A 35 -0.06 -7.03 -10.20
CA TYR A 35 -0.62 -5.69 -10.42
C TYR A 35 0.44 -4.72 -10.92
N TYR A 36 1.60 -4.65 -10.26
CA TYR A 36 2.69 -3.77 -10.63
C TYR A 36 3.15 -3.98 -12.08
N ARG A 37 3.41 -5.24 -12.47
CA ARG A 37 3.87 -5.54 -13.84
C ARG A 37 2.79 -5.27 -14.88
N SER A 38 1.54 -5.63 -14.57
CA SER A 38 0.45 -5.58 -15.55
C SER A 38 -0.12 -4.18 -15.71
N VAL A 39 -0.07 -3.35 -14.68
CA VAL A 39 -0.66 -2.00 -14.66
C VAL A 39 0.43 -0.94 -14.67
N CYS A 40 1.29 -0.92 -13.67
CA CYS A 40 2.31 0.13 -13.52
C CYS A 40 3.35 0.04 -14.65
N THR A 41 4.01 -1.10 -14.81
CA THR A 41 5.05 -1.27 -15.85
C THR A 41 4.47 -1.10 -17.26
N ALA A 42 3.27 -1.63 -17.52
CA ALA A 42 2.62 -1.46 -18.82
C ALA A 42 2.33 0.01 -19.15
N CYS A 43 1.81 0.78 -18.18
CA CYS A 43 1.57 2.21 -18.35
C CYS A 43 2.88 2.99 -18.57
N HIS A 44 3.90 2.73 -17.74
CA HIS A 44 5.20 3.40 -17.87
C HIS A 44 5.92 3.07 -19.18
N ALA A 45 5.84 1.83 -19.65
CA ALA A 45 6.37 1.43 -20.96
C ALA A 45 5.67 2.19 -22.09
N ALA A 46 4.34 2.30 -22.04
CA ALA A 46 3.55 2.96 -23.07
C ALA A 46 3.75 4.49 -23.09
N GLN A 47 3.81 5.14 -21.91
CA GLN A 47 3.75 6.59 -21.80
C GLN A 47 5.11 7.27 -21.72
N THR A 48 6.10 6.62 -21.11
CA THR A 48 7.44 7.21 -20.89
C THR A 48 8.56 6.40 -21.52
N GLY A 49 8.26 5.25 -22.14
CA GLY A 49 9.26 4.31 -22.65
C GLY A 49 10.18 3.74 -21.56
N GLY A 50 9.82 3.92 -20.28
CA GLY A 50 10.69 3.65 -19.14
C GLY A 50 10.40 2.30 -18.49
N SER A 51 11.46 1.57 -18.14
CA SER A 51 11.37 0.44 -17.22
C SER A 51 11.38 0.94 -15.78
N ILE A 52 10.49 0.40 -14.95
CA ILE A 52 10.40 0.67 -13.51
C ILE A 52 10.72 -0.61 -12.73
N ALA A 53 11.88 -1.23 -12.96
CA ALA A 53 12.25 -2.41 -12.19
C ALA A 53 12.38 -2.05 -10.70
N PRO A 54 11.82 -2.82 -9.75
CA PRO A 54 11.97 -2.51 -8.32
C PRO A 54 13.42 -2.33 -7.86
N SER A 55 14.38 -3.00 -8.51
CA SER A 55 15.81 -2.92 -8.23
C SER A 55 16.46 -1.56 -8.58
N THR A 56 15.76 -0.64 -9.24
CA THR A 56 16.28 0.70 -9.55
C THR A 56 16.35 1.60 -8.32
N MET A 57 15.63 1.25 -7.25
CA MET A 57 15.56 2.00 -5.99
C MET A 57 15.86 1.09 -4.80
N THR A 58 16.40 1.66 -3.72
CA THR A 58 16.52 0.98 -2.43
C THR A 58 15.17 0.88 -1.72
N MET A 59 15.07 0.03 -0.69
CA MET A 59 13.88 -0.08 0.16
C MET A 59 13.49 1.28 0.72
N ALA A 60 14.44 2.03 1.29
CA ALA A 60 14.20 3.36 1.85
C ALA A 60 13.72 4.38 0.80
N GLN A 61 14.23 4.31 -0.43
CA GLN A 61 13.76 5.14 -1.53
C GLN A 61 12.32 4.79 -1.93
N TRP A 62 11.97 3.51 -1.99
CA TRP A 62 10.60 3.07 -2.24
C TRP A 62 9.64 3.51 -1.14
N GLU A 63 10.01 3.34 0.13
CA GLU A 63 9.20 3.79 1.26
C GLU A 63 8.96 5.30 1.22
N SER A 64 10.01 6.07 0.94
CA SER A 64 9.91 7.53 0.79
C SER A 64 8.95 7.91 -0.34
N TYR A 65 9.09 7.28 -1.50
CA TYR A 65 8.23 7.52 -2.67
C TYR A 65 6.76 7.16 -2.40
N LEU A 66 6.50 5.98 -1.83
CA LEU A 66 5.14 5.53 -1.48
C LEU A 66 4.49 6.43 -0.43
N LYS A 67 5.27 6.84 0.59
CA LYS A 67 4.81 7.75 1.65
C LYS A 67 4.55 9.16 1.12
N ALA A 68 5.35 9.63 0.17
CA ALA A 68 5.17 10.94 -0.45
C ALA A 68 3.86 11.03 -1.24
N ASP A 69 3.33 9.90 -1.70
CA ASP A 69 2.09 9.80 -2.47
C ASP A 69 2.05 10.78 -3.66
N LYS A 70 3.18 10.87 -4.37
CA LYS A 70 3.34 11.74 -5.54
C LYS A 70 3.69 10.91 -6.76
N HIS A 71 3.00 11.17 -7.86
CA HIS A 71 3.20 10.56 -9.16
C HIS A 71 3.15 11.60 -10.29
N ALA A 72 3.64 11.25 -11.48
CA ALA A 72 3.68 12.14 -12.65
C ALA A 72 4.31 13.53 -12.34
N ALA A 73 5.52 13.52 -11.79
CA ALA A 73 6.23 14.71 -11.30
C ALA A 73 5.45 15.54 -10.24
N GLY A 74 4.62 14.86 -9.43
CA GLY A 74 3.84 15.47 -8.35
C GLY A 74 2.48 16.02 -8.78
N LYS A 75 2.05 15.78 -10.02
CA LYS A 75 0.74 16.20 -10.53
C LYS A 75 -0.41 15.32 -10.04
N ASP A 76 -0.11 14.06 -9.72
CA ASP A 76 -1.09 13.09 -9.24
C ASP A 76 -0.69 12.49 -7.89
N SER A 77 -1.68 12.02 -7.15
CA SER A 77 -1.47 11.06 -6.07
C SER A 77 -1.12 9.68 -6.66
N LEU A 78 -0.17 8.97 -6.05
CA LEU A 78 0.13 7.60 -6.43
C LEU A 78 -1.06 6.67 -6.11
N LYS A 79 -1.74 6.90 -4.98
CA LYS A 79 -2.90 6.10 -4.55
C LYS A 79 -4.04 6.09 -5.56
N LYS A 80 -4.18 7.16 -6.36
CA LYS A 80 -5.11 7.20 -7.51
C LYS A 80 -4.94 5.98 -8.42
N TYR A 81 -3.70 5.55 -8.67
CA TYR A 81 -3.38 4.48 -9.61
C TYR A 81 -3.58 3.06 -9.07
N VAL A 82 -3.84 2.89 -7.77
CA VAL A 82 -4.32 1.63 -7.18
C VAL A 82 -5.82 1.67 -6.86
N GLY A 83 -6.43 2.85 -6.92
CA GLY A 83 -7.83 3.10 -6.61
C GLY A 83 -8.81 2.27 -7.47
N LYS A 84 -9.96 1.91 -6.89
CA LYS A 84 -11.05 1.22 -7.62
C LYS A 84 -11.49 1.99 -8.86
N ASP A 85 -11.59 3.32 -8.77
CA ASP A 85 -12.00 4.18 -9.89
C ASP A 85 -11.03 4.08 -11.07
N TYR A 86 -9.73 4.12 -10.79
CA TYR A 86 -8.71 3.96 -11.83
C TYR A 86 -8.75 2.55 -12.44
N ARG A 87 -8.84 1.50 -11.61
CA ARG A 87 -9.00 0.14 -12.09
C ARG A 87 -10.22 -0.01 -12.99
N ALA A 88 -11.36 0.57 -12.60
CA ALA A 88 -12.57 0.58 -13.41
C ALA A 88 -12.36 1.30 -14.75
N SER A 89 -11.59 2.39 -14.77
CA SER A 89 -11.31 3.16 -15.99
C SER A 89 -10.46 2.40 -17.03
N ILE A 90 -9.63 1.44 -16.59
CA ILE A 90 -8.73 0.66 -17.48
C ILE A 90 -9.14 -0.81 -17.63
N ARG A 91 -10.23 -1.26 -16.99
CA ARG A 91 -10.59 -2.69 -16.89
C ARG A 91 -10.80 -3.36 -18.24
N ALA A 92 -11.32 -2.64 -19.24
CA ALA A 92 -11.60 -3.19 -20.56
C ALA A 92 -10.31 -3.46 -21.37
N GLN A 93 -9.18 -2.88 -20.97
CA GLN A 93 -7.89 -2.96 -21.65
C GLN A 93 -6.83 -3.65 -20.78
N ASN A 94 -7.11 -3.90 -19.51
CA ASN A 94 -6.17 -4.47 -18.55
C ASN A 94 -6.81 -5.57 -17.70
N LYS A 95 -6.47 -6.82 -18.02
CA LYS A 95 -6.99 -8.01 -17.31
C LYS A 95 -6.65 -8.04 -15.82
N ALA A 96 -5.54 -7.43 -15.39
CA ALA A 96 -5.21 -7.36 -13.97
C ALA A 96 -6.10 -6.35 -13.24
N ALA A 97 -6.43 -5.23 -13.87
CA ALA A 97 -7.36 -4.26 -13.30
C ALA A 97 -8.78 -4.85 -13.14
N GLU A 98 -9.23 -5.64 -14.12
CA GLU A 98 -10.47 -6.42 -14.02
C GLU A 98 -10.38 -7.49 -12.92
N LYS A 99 -9.34 -8.35 -12.97
CA LYS A 99 -9.14 -9.44 -12.01
C LYS A 99 -9.13 -8.97 -10.55
N PHE A 100 -8.56 -7.80 -10.31
CA PHE A 100 -8.41 -7.27 -8.97
C PHE A 100 -9.44 -6.21 -8.62
N ALA A 101 -10.51 -6.01 -9.39
CA ALA A 101 -11.47 -4.90 -9.21
C ALA A 101 -12.04 -4.79 -7.77
N ASP A 102 -12.24 -5.91 -7.09
CA ASP A 102 -12.86 -5.93 -5.76
C ASP A 102 -11.89 -5.73 -4.59
N VAL A 103 -10.57 -5.86 -4.83
CA VAL A 103 -9.54 -5.69 -3.80
C VAL A 103 -9.63 -4.28 -3.20
N PRO A 104 -9.66 -4.09 -1.88
CA PRO A 104 -9.64 -2.78 -1.26
C PRO A 104 -8.39 -1.97 -1.63
N ASP A 105 -8.52 -0.66 -1.80
CA ASP A 105 -7.42 0.22 -2.24
C ASP A 105 -6.22 0.16 -1.28
N ALA A 106 -6.49 0.12 0.03
CA ALA A 106 -5.46 0.02 1.05
C ALA A 106 -4.69 -1.30 0.98
N GLU A 107 -5.38 -2.43 0.79
CA GLU A 107 -4.74 -3.74 0.66
C GLU A 107 -3.88 -3.81 -0.61
N LEU A 108 -4.41 -3.35 -1.74
CA LEU A 108 -3.67 -3.35 -3.00
C LEU A 108 -2.42 -2.47 -2.94
N LEU A 109 -2.50 -1.33 -2.24
CA LEU A 109 -1.33 -0.48 -2.00
C LEU A 109 -0.27 -1.20 -1.17
N GLU A 110 -0.66 -1.87 -0.07
CA GLU A 110 0.28 -2.63 0.76
C GLU A 110 0.86 -3.85 0.02
N ASP A 111 0.10 -4.51 -0.86
CA ASP A 111 0.62 -5.57 -1.73
C ASP A 111 1.70 -5.06 -2.69
N VAL A 112 1.42 -3.92 -3.35
CA VAL A 112 2.36 -3.28 -4.28
C VAL A 112 3.61 -2.86 -3.52
N LYS A 113 3.46 -2.27 -2.33
CA LYS A 113 4.56 -1.93 -1.43
C LYS A 113 5.39 -3.16 -1.06
N ALA A 114 4.75 -4.24 -0.61
CA ALA A 114 5.44 -5.48 -0.26
C ALA A 114 6.26 -6.03 -1.44
N PHE A 115 5.72 -5.96 -2.66
CA PHE A 115 6.46 -6.36 -3.85
C PHE A 115 7.67 -5.47 -4.16
N VAL A 116 7.50 -4.14 -4.20
CA VAL A 116 8.61 -3.25 -4.57
C VAL A 116 9.71 -3.22 -3.52
N ILE A 117 9.35 -3.35 -2.23
CA ILE A 117 10.32 -3.45 -1.13
C ILE A 117 11.08 -4.77 -1.22
N LYS A 118 10.40 -5.89 -1.43
CA LYS A 118 11.04 -7.19 -1.61
C LYS A 118 11.99 -7.21 -2.82
N GLY A 119 11.58 -6.55 -3.91
CA GLY A 119 12.34 -6.47 -5.16
C GLY A 119 13.36 -5.33 -5.22
N ALA A 120 13.48 -4.52 -4.17
CA ALA A 120 14.36 -3.36 -4.11
C ALA A 120 15.84 -3.76 -4.30
N LYS A 121 16.69 -2.78 -4.61
CA LYS A 121 18.13 -2.99 -4.83
C LYS A 121 18.81 -3.73 -3.68
N ASP A 122 18.40 -3.42 -2.46
CA ASP A 122 18.86 -3.94 -1.18
C ASP A 122 17.76 -4.79 -0.48
N GLY A 123 16.73 -5.21 -1.22
CA GLY A 123 15.67 -6.07 -0.71
C GLY A 123 16.05 -7.56 -0.71
N ASP A 124 15.22 -8.40 -0.09
CA ASP A 124 15.47 -9.85 0.05
C ASP A 124 15.64 -10.59 -1.28
N ALA A 125 15.02 -10.10 -2.35
CA ALA A 125 15.07 -10.72 -3.67
C ALA A 125 15.13 -9.63 -4.76
N PRO A 126 16.28 -8.94 -4.91
CA PRO A 126 16.41 -7.81 -5.83
C PRO A 126 16.00 -8.20 -7.25
N ALA A 127 15.08 -7.45 -7.83
CA ALA A 127 14.53 -7.74 -9.15
C ALA A 127 15.46 -7.21 -10.26
N SER A 128 16.66 -7.79 -10.39
CA SER A 128 17.71 -7.35 -11.33
C SER A 128 17.55 -7.90 -12.75
N CYS A 129 16.79 -8.97 -12.95
CA CYS A 129 16.50 -9.53 -14.28
C CYS A 129 15.17 -8.97 -14.80
N SER A 130 15.24 -8.09 -15.82
CA SER A 130 14.10 -7.56 -16.57
C SER A 130 13.78 -8.41 -17.80
#